data_AF-A0A257WXE7-F1
#
_entry.id   AF-A0A257WXE7-F1
#
_cell.length_a   1.000
_cell.length_b   1.000
_cell.length_c   1.000
_cell.angle_alpha   90.00
_cell.angle_beta   90.00
_cell.angle_gamma   90.00
#
_symmetry.space_group_name_H-M   'P 1'
#
loop_
_entity.id
_entity.type
_entity.pdbx_description
1 polymer ?
#
loop_
_entity_poly.entity_id
_entity_poly.type
_entity_poly.pdbx_seq_one_letter_code
_entity_poly.pdbx_strand_id
1 'polypeptide(L)'
;MPNKHTRAKKRSKAAASRAALQIRCRVLVALGITIERDTKTTHDDLKNHQRIAHCGSGAVGCYYGGRLAQHGNDVHFLMRSDYEEVKQHGLKIRSPLGDFNLPHVNCHRSTAEIGPCDLVIIAMKATANEVLLELLPPLLKEKTMILTLQNGLGSDDFLARHFGSARVLGGLCFVCIK
;
A
#
# COMPACT_ATOMS: atom_id res chain seq x y z
N MET A 1 32.13 33.94 -6.06
CA MET A 1 30.79 34.01 -6.72
C MET A 1 30.16 32.61 -6.74
N PRO A 2 29.20 32.26 -5.88
CA PRO A 2 28.60 30.93 -5.91
C PRO A 2 27.69 30.78 -7.14
N ASN A 3 28.00 29.78 -7.97
CA ASN A 3 27.45 29.52 -9.29
C ASN A 3 25.91 29.30 -9.28
N LYS A 4 25.18 29.92 -10.23
CA LYS A 4 23.70 29.88 -10.38
C LYS A 4 23.12 28.45 -10.39
N HIS A 5 23.91 27.44 -10.79
CA HIS A 5 23.53 26.03 -10.77
C HIS A 5 23.37 25.41 -9.36
N THR A 6 24.03 25.96 -8.34
CA THR A 6 23.90 25.45 -6.95
C THR A 6 22.60 25.92 -6.27
N ARG A 7 22.06 27.09 -6.65
CA ARG A 7 20.77 27.60 -6.16
C ARG A 7 19.56 26.85 -6.73
N ALA A 8 19.63 26.37 -7.97
CA ALA A 8 18.55 25.59 -8.60
C ALA A 8 18.39 24.19 -7.96
N LYS A 9 19.51 23.50 -7.68
CA LYS A 9 19.49 22.21 -6.96
C LYS A 9 18.99 22.33 -5.52
N LYS A 10 19.31 23.43 -4.81
CA LYS A 10 18.80 23.69 -3.45
C LYS A 10 17.29 23.99 -3.42
N ARG A 11 16.76 24.71 -4.42
CA ARG A 11 15.32 24.97 -4.57
C ARG A 11 14.53 23.71 -4.98
N SER A 12 15.11 22.85 -5.82
CA SER A 12 14.53 21.54 -6.20
C SER A 12 14.45 20.57 -5.01
N LYS A 13 15.47 20.50 -4.15
CA LYS A 13 15.42 19.72 -2.89
C LYS A 13 14.37 20.24 -1.91
N ALA A 14 14.17 21.55 -1.82
CA ALA A 14 13.14 22.14 -0.95
C ALA A 14 11.70 21.91 -1.49
N ALA A 15 11.51 21.87 -2.81
CA ALA A 15 10.24 21.53 -3.44
C ALA A 15 9.90 20.03 -3.33
N ALA A 16 10.90 19.14 -3.51
CA ALA A 16 10.76 17.71 -3.24
C ALA A 16 10.51 17.41 -1.75
N SER A 17 11.06 18.23 -0.85
CA SER A 17 10.79 18.16 0.58
C SER A 17 9.35 18.54 0.96
N ARG A 18 8.68 19.36 0.13
CA ARG A 18 7.25 19.72 0.28
C ARG A 18 6.29 18.71 -0.38
N ALA A 19 6.69 18.05 -1.46
CA ALA A 19 5.87 17.03 -2.13
C ALA A 19 5.82 15.69 -1.37
N ALA A 20 6.84 15.37 -0.58
CA ALA A 20 6.84 14.21 0.33
C ALA A 20 6.28 14.54 1.73
N LEU A 21 5.47 15.59 1.86
CA LEU A 21 4.81 15.97 3.11
C LEU A 21 3.30 15.83 2.91
N GLN A 22 2.70 14.94 3.71
CA GLN A 22 1.29 14.53 3.74
C GLN A 22 0.86 13.44 2.74
N ILE A 23 1.45 12.24 2.83
CA ILE A 23 0.57 11.06 2.90
C ILE A 23 -0.10 11.13 4.28
N ARG A 24 -1.10 12.00 4.43
CA ARG A 24 -2.03 11.91 5.57
C ARG A 24 -3.11 10.90 5.19
N CYS A 25 -2.71 9.65 4.94
CA CYS A 25 -3.67 8.57 5.10
C CYS A 25 -3.84 8.42 6.62
N ARG A 26 -4.75 9.22 7.20
CA ARG A 26 -5.08 9.15 8.65
C ARG A 26 -5.43 7.72 9.07
N VAL A 27 -5.86 6.88 8.12
CA VAL A 27 -6.19 5.47 8.31
C VAL A 27 -4.97 4.61 8.62
N LEU A 28 -3.86 4.74 7.88
CA LEU A 28 -2.65 3.95 8.16
C LEU A 28 -2.06 4.35 9.52
N VAL A 29 -2.03 5.65 9.84
CA VAL A 29 -1.60 6.14 11.15
C VAL A 29 -2.52 5.66 12.28
N ALA A 30 -3.84 5.60 12.05
CA ALA A 30 -4.81 5.06 13.01
C ALA A 30 -4.70 3.54 13.21
N LEU A 31 -4.16 2.82 12.23
CA LEU A 31 -3.82 1.38 12.33
C LEU A 31 -2.43 1.13 12.95
N GLY A 32 -1.71 2.18 13.37
CA GLY A 32 -0.34 2.07 13.86
C GLY A 32 0.72 1.85 12.77
N ILE A 33 0.34 1.98 11.49
CA ILE A 33 1.23 1.86 10.33
C ILE A 33 1.80 3.26 10.02
N THR A 34 3.00 3.52 10.55
CA THR A 34 3.71 4.79 10.35
C THR A 34 4.72 4.65 9.21
N ILE A 35 4.49 5.35 8.09
CA ILE A 35 5.50 5.55 7.03
C ILE A 35 6.29 6.82 7.38
N GLU A 36 7.21 6.71 8.35
CA GLU A 36 8.09 7.83 8.71
C GLU A 36 9.35 7.86 7.84
N ARG A 37 9.79 9.09 7.49
CA ARG A 37 11.14 9.28 6.95
C ARG A 37 12.11 8.99 8.07
N ASP A 38 12.99 8.05 7.82
CA ASP A 38 14.04 7.59 8.72
C ASP A 38 14.80 8.75 9.39
N THR A 39 14.53 8.98 10.68
CA THR A 39 15.47 9.54 11.64
C THR A 39 15.27 8.86 12.99
N LYS A 40 15.89 7.69 13.17
CA LYS A 40 16.24 7.06 14.46
C LYS A 40 15.14 7.00 15.52
N THR A 41 14.45 5.86 15.59
CA THR A 41 13.86 5.38 16.85
C THR A 41 14.18 3.89 17.02
N THR A 42 14.93 3.58 18.08
CA THR A 42 15.33 2.23 18.49
C THR A 42 14.37 1.72 19.58
N HIS A 43 14.19 0.39 19.66
CA HIS A 43 13.45 -0.44 20.65
C HIS A 43 11.94 -0.64 20.35
N ASP A 44 11.44 -1.74 19.78
CA ASP A 44 11.63 -3.22 19.97
C ASP A 44 10.64 -3.92 20.92
N ASP A 45 9.34 -3.52 20.95
CA ASP A 45 8.32 -4.22 21.78
C ASP A 45 6.95 -4.48 21.13
N LEU A 46 6.76 -4.28 19.81
CA LEU A 46 5.48 -4.58 19.12
C LEU A 46 5.69 -5.14 17.70
N LYS A 47 6.56 -6.14 17.51
CA LYS A 47 6.57 -6.91 16.26
C LYS A 47 5.48 -7.98 16.27
N ASN A 48 4.22 -7.55 16.36
CA ASN A 48 3.18 -8.33 15.71
C ASN A 48 3.37 -8.09 14.22
N HIS A 49 3.95 -9.05 13.50
CA HIS A 49 4.06 -9.00 12.06
C HIS A 49 2.64 -8.96 11.48
N GLN A 50 2.10 -7.76 11.28
CA GLN A 50 0.79 -7.59 10.66
C GLN A 50 0.91 -8.09 9.23
N ARG A 51 0.16 -9.15 8.94
CA ARG A 51 0.13 -9.73 7.61
C ARG A 51 -0.84 -8.93 6.75
N ILE A 52 -0.34 -8.37 5.65
CA ILE A 52 -1.08 -7.42 4.81
C ILE A 52 -1.34 -8.06 3.45
N ALA A 53 -2.60 -8.32 3.11
CA ALA A 53 -2.98 -8.66 1.75
C ALA A 53 -3.18 -7.38 0.93
N HIS A 54 -2.57 -7.33 -0.25
CA HIS A 54 -2.71 -6.23 -1.19
C HIS A 54 -3.47 -6.69 -2.43
N CYS A 55 -4.77 -6.41 -2.46
CA CYS A 55 -5.67 -6.77 -3.54
C CYS A 55 -5.67 -5.66 -4.59
N GLY A 56 -4.96 -5.88 -5.70
CA GLY A 56 -4.88 -4.94 -6.82
C GLY A 56 -3.47 -4.43 -7.06
N SER A 57 -2.71 -5.18 -7.85
CA SER A 57 -1.31 -4.87 -8.18
C SER A 57 -1.17 -3.92 -9.40
N GLY A 58 -2.04 -2.91 -9.47
CA GLY A 58 -1.87 -1.81 -10.44
C GLY A 58 -0.89 -0.74 -9.94
N ALA A 59 -0.78 0.39 -10.64
CA ALA A 59 0.12 1.48 -10.29
C ALA A 59 0.00 1.95 -8.82
N VAL A 60 -1.23 2.21 -8.34
CA VAL A 60 -1.51 2.60 -6.95
C VAL A 60 -1.10 1.51 -5.97
N GLY A 61 -1.50 0.27 -6.24
CA GLY A 61 -1.28 -0.81 -5.30
C GLY A 61 0.17 -1.25 -5.20
N CYS A 62 0.86 -1.37 -6.34
CA CYS A 62 2.30 -1.62 -6.36
C CYS A 62 3.07 -0.51 -5.62
N TYR A 63 2.70 0.76 -5.78
CA TYR A 63 3.35 1.85 -5.06
C TYR A 63 3.16 1.76 -3.54
N TYR A 64 1.91 1.68 -3.05
CA TYR A 64 1.65 1.65 -1.61
C TYR A 64 2.08 0.33 -0.97
N GLY A 65 1.72 -0.80 -1.56
CA GLY A 65 2.19 -2.11 -1.10
C GLY A 65 3.71 -2.21 -1.14
N GLY A 66 4.34 -1.68 -2.19
CA GLY A 66 5.80 -1.68 -2.32
C GLY A 66 6.47 -0.80 -1.27
N ARG A 67 5.91 0.37 -0.93
CA ARG A 67 6.40 1.19 0.19
C ARG A 67 6.24 0.47 1.52
N LEU A 68 5.12 -0.20 1.76
CA LEU A 68 4.93 -1.00 2.99
C LEU A 68 5.97 -2.12 3.09
N ALA A 69 6.18 -2.87 2.02
CA ALA A 69 7.19 -3.93 1.95
C ALA A 69 8.62 -3.39 2.10
N GLN A 70 8.93 -2.23 1.50
CA GLN A 70 10.22 -1.55 1.65
C GLN A 70 10.54 -1.23 3.12
N HIS A 71 9.51 -0.92 3.92
CA HIS A 71 9.65 -0.65 5.35
C HIS A 71 9.53 -1.92 6.23
N GLY A 72 9.64 -3.12 5.64
CA GLY A 72 9.72 -4.38 6.38
C GLY A 72 8.39 -4.97 6.83
N ASN A 73 7.27 -4.46 6.30
CA ASN A 73 5.95 -5.07 6.56
C ASN A 73 5.78 -6.37 5.74
N ASP A 74 5.03 -7.32 6.28
CA ASP A 74 4.73 -8.59 5.61
C ASP A 74 3.58 -8.42 4.60
N VAL A 75 3.92 -7.97 3.40
CA VAL A 75 2.95 -7.63 2.35
C VAL A 75 2.85 -8.74 1.30
N HIS A 76 1.66 -9.30 1.16
CA HIS A 76 1.29 -10.30 0.18
C HIS A 76 0.49 -9.68 -0.96
N PHE A 77 1.02 -9.69 -2.18
CA PHE A 77 0.38 -9.10 -3.36
C PHE A 77 -0.44 -10.14 -4.12
N LEU A 78 -1.70 -9.82 -4.36
CA LEU A 78 -2.52 -10.56 -5.32
C LEU A 78 -2.23 -10.05 -6.73
N MET A 79 -1.70 -10.92 -7.60
CA MET A 79 -1.30 -10.61 -8.96
C MET A 79 -1.98 -11.53 -9.97
N ARG A 80 -2.22 -11.00 -11.17
CA ARG A 80 -2.78 -11.77 -12.30
C ARG A 80 -1.75 -11.87 -13.42
N SER A 81 -1.82 -10.97 -14.41
CA SER A 81 -0.92 -10.95 -15.57
C SER A 81 0.56 -10.85 -15.19
N ASP A 82 0.86 -10.05 -14.17
CA ASP A 82 2.24 -9.65 -13.87
C ASP A 82 2.91 -10.57 -12.84
N TYR A 83 2.24 -11.66 -12.42
CA TYR A 83 2.72 -12.57 -11.39
C TYR A 83 4.08 -13.17 -11.72
N GLU A 84 4.25 -13.72 -12.93
CA GLU A 84 5.51 -14.40 -13.29
C GLU A 84 6.68 -13.40 -13.37
N GLU A 85 6.43 -12.22 -13.93
CA GLU A 85 7.42 -11.15 -14.04
C GLU A 85 7.89 -10.70 -12.65
N VAL A 86 6.95 -10.41 -11.74
CA VAL A 86 7.29 -9.97 -10.38
C VAL A 86 7.92 -11.08 -9.56
N LYS A 87 7.48 -12.33 -9.73
CA LYS A 87 8.07 -13.49 -9.04
C LYS A 87 9.54 -13.69 -9.43
N GLN A 88 9.87 -13.49 -10.70
CA GLN A 88 11.22 -13.70 -11.23
C GLN A 88 12.15 -12.50 -11.02
N HIS A 89 11.64 -11.28 -11.21
CA HIS A 89 12.46 -10.06 -11.27
C HIS A 89 12.23 -9.09 -10.10
N GLY A 90 11.28 -9.38 -9.22
CA GLY A 90 10.87 -8.51 -8.13
C GLY A 90 10.06 -7.30 -8.61
N LEU A 91 9.92 -6.31 -7.74
CA LEU A 91 9.19 -5.07 -8.03
C LEU A 91 10.11 -3.86 -7.99
N LYS A 92 10.21 -3.17 -9.13
CA LYS A 92 10.98 -1.92 -9.28
C LYS A 92 10.04 -0.73 -9.25
N ILE A 93 10.26 0.20 -8.33
CA ILE A 93 9.44 1.41 -8.20
C ILE A 93 10.31 2.62 -8.45
N ARG A 94 9.92 3.41 -9.45
CA ARG A 94 10.52 4.71 -9.75
C ARG A 94 9.65 5.80 -9.18
N SER A 95 10.23 6.70 -8.41
CA SER A 95 9.49 7.74 -7.70
C SER A 95 10.34 9.00 -7.56
N PRO A 96 9.77 10.20 -7.76
CA PRO A 96 10.42 11.44 -7.39
C PRO A 96 10.87 11.51 -5.92
N LEU A 97 10.27 10.67 -5.07
CA LEU A 97 10.59 10.55 -3.65
C LEU A 97 11.71 9.54 -3.35
N GLY A 98 12.36 9.02 -4.39
CA GLY A 98 13.41 8.00 -4.29
C GLY A 98 12.94 6.69 -4.88
N ASP A 99 13.70 6.23 -5.86
CA ASP A 99 13.56 4.92 -6.48
C ASP A 99 13.97 3.82 -5.51
N PHE A 100 13.36 2.64 -5.65
CA PHE A 100 13.74 1.46 -4.89
C PHE A 100 13.37 0.18 -5.63
N ASN A 101 13.98 -0.91 -5.19
CA ASN A 101 13.77 -2.24 -5.73
C ASN A 101 13.46 -3.22 -4.60
N LEU A 102 12.45 -4.05 -4.80
CA LEU A 102 12.13 -5.20 -3.97
C LEU A 102 12.51 -6.46 -4.75
N PRO A 103 13.70 -7.05 -4.51
CA PRO A 103 14.17 -8.20 -5.27
C PRO A 103 13.32 -9.46 -5.01
N HIS A 104 12.67 -9.53 -3.85
CA HIS A 104 11.76 -10.59 -3.47
C HIS A 104 10.44 -9.97 -3.05
N VAL A 105 9.34 -10.47 -3.61
CA VAL A 105 7.98 -10.01 -3.34
C VAL A 105 7.11 -11.23 -3.07
N ASN A 106 6.34 -11.20 -2.00
CA ASN A 106 5.35 -12.23 -1.71
C ASN A 106 4.15 -12.05 -2.66
N CYS A 107 4.27 -12.47 -3.92
CA CYS A 107 3.18 -12.42 -4.89
C CYS A 107 2.45 -13.77 -4.97
N HIS A 108 1.13 -13.72 -5.15
CA HIS A 108 0.21 -14.86 -5.14
C HIS A 108 -0.81 -14.74 -6.28
N ARG A 109 -1.29 -15.88 -6.81
CA ARG A 109 -2.30 -15.90 -7.87
C ARG A 109 -3.72 -15.90 -7.33
N SER A 110 -3.91 -16.39 -6.11
CA SER A 110 -5.21 -16.49 -5.46
C SER A 110 -5.15 -15.99 -4.01
N THR A 111 -6.28 -15.56 -3.48
CA THR A 111 -6.38 -15.17 -2.07
C THR A 111 -6.33 -16.36 -1.13
N ALA A 112 -6.63 -17.56 -1.60
CA ALA A 112 -6.44 -18.79 -0.86
C ALA A 112 -4.96 -19.11 -0.60
N GLU A 113 -4.07 -18.87 -1.57
CA GLU A 113 -2.62 -18.99 -1.40
C GLU A 113 -2.07 -18.00 -0.36
N ILE A 114 -2.65 -16.80 -0.30
CA ILE A 114 -2.31 -15.80 0.72
C ILE A 114 -2.81 -16.29 2.09
N GLY A 115 -4.10 -16.61 2.19
CA GLY A 115 -4.75 -16.98 3.44
C GLY A 115 -5.01 -15.80 4.39
N PRO A 116 -5.39 -16.08 5.64
CA PRO A 116 -5.89 -15.05 6.57
C PRO A 116 -4.86 -13.95 6.88
N CYS A 117 -5.32 -12.71 6.89
CA CYS A 117 -4.50 -11.50 7.05
C CYS A 117 -5.04 -10.57 8.16
N ASP A 118 -4.19 -9.73 8.72
CA ASP A 118 -4.59 -8.69 9.70
C ASP A 118 -5.20 -7.47 9.00
N LEU A 119 -4.67 -7.13 7.83
CA LEU A 119 -5.15 -6.04 6.99
C LEU A 119 -5.29 -6.50 5.55
N VAL A 120 -6.41 -6.16 4.92
CA VAL A 120 -6.62 -6.33 3.49
C VAL A 120 -6.79 -4.96 2.86
N ILE A 121 -5.90 -4.61 1.94
CA ILE A 121 -5.91 -3.34 1.21
C ILE A 121 -6.51 -3.57 -0.18
N ILE A 122 -7.58 -2.86 -0.52
CA ILE A 122 -8.23 -2.88 -1.82
C ILE A 122 -7.74 -1.70 -2.65
N ALA A 123 -6.93 -1.98 -3.66
CA ALA A 123 -6.41 -1.02 -4.63
C ALA A 123 -6.84 -1.35 -6.08
N MET A 124 -7.82 -2.24 -6.25
CA MET A 124 -8.45 -2.56 -7.54
C MET A 124 -9.38 -1.43 -8.00
N LYS A 125 -9.64 -1.30 -9.30
CA LYS A 125 -10.66 -0.35 -9.79
C LYS A 125 -12.04 -0.71 -9.24
N ALA A 126 -12.83 0.30 -8.85
CA ALA A 126 -14.19 0.12 -8.30
C ALA A 126 -15.21 -0.45 -9.28
N THR A 127 -14.85 -0.61 -10.56
CA THR A 127 -15.71 -1.14 -11.62
C THR A 127 -16.05 -2.62 -11.47
N ALA A 128 -15.46 -3.33 -10.49
CA ALA A 128 -15.65 -4.77 -10.29
C ALA A 128 -15.76 -5.15 -8.80
N ASN A 129 -16.47 -4.35 -8.00
CA ASN A 129 -16.60 -4.57 -6.56
C ASN A 129 -17.30 -5.88 -6.20
N GLU A 130 -18.20 -6.40 -7.05
CA GLU A 130 -18.86 -7.70 -6.83
C GLU A 130 -17.87 -8.86 -6.72
N VAL A 131 -16.75 -8.80 -7.46
CA VAL A 131 -15.69 -9.82 -7.38
C VAL A 131 -15.07 -9.90 -5.99
N LEU A 132 -15.14 -8.82 -5.19
CA LEU A 132 -14.61 -8.80 -3.83
C LEU A 132 -15.37 -9.76 -2.90
N LEU A 133 -16.64 -10.05 -3.18
CA LEU A 133 -17.44 -10.99 -2.38
C LEU A 133 -16.87 -12.41 -2.40
N GLU A 134 -16.32 -12.82 -3.54
CA GLU A 134 -15.66 -14.13 -3.69
C GLU A 134 -14.16 -14.05 -3.36
N LEU A 135 -13.54 -12.90 -3.60
CA LEU A 135 -12.10 -12.74 -3.47
C LEU A 135 -11.64 -12.63 -2.01
N LEU A 136 -12.38 -11.88 -1.18
CA LEU A 136 -11.96 -11.54 0.17
C LEU A 136 -12.09 -12.66 1.22
N PRO A 137 -13.11 -13.55 1.21
CA PRO A 137 -13.34 -14.51 2.29
C PRO A 137 -12.09 -15.30 2.74
N PRO A 138 -11.21 -15.81 1.85
CA PRO A 138 -10.00 -16.53 2.28
C PRO A 138 -8.99 -15.70 3.08
N LEU A 139 -9.07 -14.37 2.98
CA LEU A 139 -8.19 -13.43 3.67
C LEU A 139 -8.71 -13.02 5.05
N LEU A 140 -9.99 -13.29 5.34
CA LEU A 140 -10.64 -12.78 6.54
C LEU A 140 -10.51 -13.74 7.72
N LYS A 141 -10.05 -13.20 8.84
CA LYS A 141 -10.18 -13.74 10.21
C LYS A 141 -11.00 -12.77 11.05
N GLU A 142 -11.25 -13.15 12.31
CA GLU A 142 -12.12 -12.41 13.23
C GLU A 142 -11.78 -10.92 13.30
N LYS A 143 -10.48 -10.59 13.42
CA LYS A 143 -9.94 -9.23 13.61
C LYS A 143 -9.39 -8.57 12.33
N THR A 144 -9.64 -9.14 11.15
CA THR A 144 -9.14 -8.56 9.90
C THR A 144 -9.80 -7.22 9.60
N MET A 145 -8.98 -6.20 9.36
CA MET A 145 -9.44 -4.91 8.84
C MET A 145 -9.38 -4.87 7.31
N ILE A 146 -10.31 -4.17 6.67
CA ILE A 146 -10.38 -3.95 5.24
C ILE A 146 -10.22 -2.45 4.97
N LEU A 147 -9.18 -2.08 4.24
CA LEU A 147 -8.91 -0.72 3.81
C LEU A 147 -9.15 -0.58 2.31
N THR A 148 -10.16 0.19 1.91
CA THR A 148 -10.35 0.53 0.50
C THR A 148 -9.62 1.81 0.14
N LEU A 149 -8.80 1.77 -0.91
CA LEU A 149 -8.11 2.92 -1.53
C LEU A 149 -8.75 3.30 -2.87
N GLN A 150 -9.96 2.80 -3.12
CA GLN A 150 -10.66 3.00 -4.37
C GLN A 150 -11.18 4.43 -4.47
N ASN A 151 -11.02 5.04 -5.64
CA ASN A 151 -11.63 6.33 -5.90
C ASN A 151 -13.15 6.19 -6.11
N GLY A 152 -13.89 7.24 -5.77
CA GLY A 152 -15.35 7.28 -5.88
C GLY A 152 -16.04 7.23 -4.50
N LEU A 153 -17.36 7.18 -4.51
CA LEU A 153 -18.19 7.08 -3.31
C LEU A 153 -18.84 5.68 -3.25
N GLY A 154 -19.05 5.18 -2.03
CA GLY A 154 -19.86 3.97 -1.78
C GLY A 154 -19.11 2.64 -1.84
N SER A 155 -17.80 2.62 -2.09
CA SER A 155 -17.01 1.38 -2.03
C SER A 155 -16.85 0.87 -0.59
N ASP A 156 -16.64 1.79 0.35
CA ASP A 156 -16.66 1.55 1.78
C ASP A 156 -18.04 1.11 2.28
N ASP A 157 -19.12 1.77 1.85
CA ASP A 157 -20.49 1.34 2.18
C ASP A 157 -20.80 -0.07 1.65
N PHE A 158 -20.40 -0.36 0.41
CA PHE A 158 -20.55 -1.68 -0.19
C PHE A 158 -19.83 -2.75 0.63
N LEU A 159 -18.58 -2.50 1.00
CA LEU A 159 -17.79 -3.43 1.83
C LEU A 159 -18.38 -3.56 3.23
N ALA A 160 -18.83 -2.46 3.84
CA ALA A 160 -19.42 -2.47 5.18
C ALA A 160 -20.70 -3.29 5.24
N ARG A 161 -21.54 -3.23 4.19
CA ARG A 161 -22.78 -4.02 4.11
C ARG A 161 -22.53 -5.53 4.03
N HIS A 162 -21.45 -5.96 3.38
CA HIS A 162 -21.17 -7.38 3.15
C HIS A 162 -20.20 -8.01 4.17
N PHE A 163 -19.28 -7.22 4.71
CA PHE A 163 -18.21 -7.72 5.60
C PHE A 163 -18.26 -7.12 7.02
N GLY A 164 -19.23 -6.23 7.28
CA GLY A 164 -19.44 -5.59 8.58
C GLY A 164 -18.73 -4.24 8.69
N SER A 165 -19.47 -3.22 9.11
CA SER A 165 -18.98 -1.83 9.22
C SER A 165 -17.79 -1.68 10.18
N ALA A 166 -17.74 -2.48 11.25
CA ALA A 166 -16.69 -2.38 12.27
C ALA A 166 -15.27 -2.68 11.73
N ARG A 167 -15.15 -3.39 10.61
CA ARG A 167 -13.84 -3.76 10.04
C ARG A 167 -13.46 -2.98 8.78
N VAL A 168 -14.31 -2.08 8.29
CA VAL A 168 -14.09 -1.39 7.02
C VAL A 168 -13.59 0.03 7.24
N LEU A 169 -12.56 0.40 6.48
CA LEU A 169 -11.90 1.70 6.52
C LEU A 169 -11.83 2.27 5.10
N GLY A 170 -12.26 3.52 4.94
CA GLY A 170 -12.13 4.28 3.70
C GLY A 170 -10.83 5.09 3.67
N GLY A 171 -10.03 4.90 2.63
CA GLY A 171 -8.79 5.63 2.38
C GLY A 171 -8.84 6.43 1.08
N LEU A 172 -8.45 7.70 1.15
CA LEU A 172 -8.36 8.57 -0.04
C LEU A 172 -6.91 8.76 -0.45
N CYS A 173 -6.61 8.52 -1.72
CA CYS A 173 -5.26 8.62 -2.28
C CYS A 173 -5.15 9.80 -3.26
N PHE A 174 -4.27 10.75 -2.96
CA PHE A 174 -3.91 11.84 -3.87
C PHE A 174 -2.53 11.56 -4.48
N VAL A 175 -2.50 10.84 -5.60
CA VAL A 175 -1.26 10.40 -6.23
C VAL A 175 -1.33 10.51 -7.75
N CYS A 176 -0.20 10.83 -8.37
CA CYS A 176 0.00 10.71 -9.81
C CYS A 176 1.05 9.62 -10.05
N ILE A 177 0.61 8.46 -10.52
CA ILE A 177 1.45 7.30 -10.76
C ILE A 177 1.27 6.90 -12.22
N LYS A 178 2.39 6.62 -12.89
CA LYS A 178 2.44 6.19 -14.29
C LYS A 178 2.90 4.75 -14.35
#